data_AF-A0A5K4FCF9-F1
#
_entry.id   AF-A0A5K4FCF9-F1
#
_cell.length_a   1.000
_cell.length_b   1.000
_cell.length_c   1.000
_cell.angle_alpha   90.00
_cell.angle_beta   90.00
_cell.angle_gamma   90.00
#
_symmetry.space_group_name_H-M   'P 1'
#
loop_
_entity.id
_entity.type
_entity.pdbx_description
1 polymer ?
#
loop_
_entity_poly.entity_id
_entity_poly.type
_entity_poly.pdbx_seq_one_letter_code
_entity_poly.pdbx_strand_id
1 'polypeptide(L)'
;MNPKHLDDRAEVAINKDTGGSYGLVQKWIHDMDLLRSTPDDVKEKWIGRTIEHSFELRDKSITSHIVRVIGTTESGKPPKFRIVRQSQPYGTLSGEAGLLFIAYAANINNFNFMLDRMTGDTEDREMDDVMRFSHCVTGNYWYFPSESEFNDLVKVDRLEP
;
A
#
# COMPACT_ATOMS: atom_id res chain seq x y z
N MET A 1 -6.00 6.12 -4.62
CA MET A 1 -7.25 5.90 -3.84
C MET A 1 -7.63 4.43 -3.89
N ASN A 2 -8.27 3.91 -2.84
CA ASN A 2 -8.74 2.51 -2.85
C ASN A 2 -9.97 2.38 -3.77
N PRO A 3 -10.03 1.40 -4.69
CA PRO A 3 -11.24 1.13 -5.46
C PRO A 3 -12.43 0.82 -4.54
N LYS A 4 -13.61 1.38 -4.83
CA LYS A 4 -14.77 1.32 -3.93
C LYS A 4 -15.75 0.22 -4.30
N HIS A 5 -16.10 0.10 -5.58
CA HIS A 5 -17.08 -0.89 -6.04
C HIS A 5 -16.45 -2.27 -6.16
N LEU A 6 -17.24 -3.32 -5.96
CA LEU A 6 -16.76 -4.70 -6.00
C LEU A 6 -16.14 -5.06 -7.35
N ASP A 7 -16.77 -4.61 -8.44
CA ASP A 7 -16.28 -4.87 -9.80
C ASP A 7 -14.92 -4.19 -10.05
N ASP A 8 -14.76 -2.92 -9.63
CA ASP A 8 -13.48 -2.22 -9.73
C ASP A 8 -12.40 -2.90 -8.88
N ARG A 9 -12.77 -3.40 -7.71
CA ARG A 9 -11.86 -4.12 -6.82
C ARG A 9 -11.42 -5.44 -7.45
N ALA A 10 -12.35 -6.18 -8.06
CA ALA A 10 -12.06 -7.41 -8.78
C ALA A 10 -11.15 -7.15 -9.97
N GLU A 11 -11.43 -6.12 -10.79
CA GLU A 11 -10.62 -5.72 -11.93
C GLU A 11 -9.16 -5.40 -11.52
N VAL A 12 -8.98 -4.76 -10.35
CA VAL A 12 -7.66 -4.39 -9.85
C VAL A 12 -6.92 -5.55 -9.18
N ALA A 13 -7.63 -6.40 -8.45
CA ALA A 13 -7.02 -7.41 -7.59
C ALA A 13 -6.87 -8.79 -8.24
N ILE A 14 -7.72 -9.16 -9.19
CA ILE A 14 -7.78 -10.52 -9.74
C ILE A 14 -7.01 -10.60 -11.05
N ASN A 15 -6.05 -11.52 -11.11
CA ASN A 15 -5.33 -11.84 -12.33
C ASN A 15 -6.26 -12.56 -13.31
N LYS A 16 -6.38 -12.05 -14.54
CA LYS A 16 -7.34 -12.55 -15.54
C LYS A 16 -7.03 -13.96 -16.06
N ASP A 17 -5.76 -14.37 -16.01
CA ASP A 17 -5.32 -15.64 -16.56
C ASP A 17 -5.46 -16.78 -15.54
N THR A 18 -5.19 -16.47 -14.27
CA THR A 18 -5.18 -17.47 -13.17
C THR A 18 -6.42 -17.43 -12.28
N GLY A 19 -7.11 -16.29 -12.22
CA GLY A 19 -8.17 -16.03 -11.24
C GLY A 19 -7.67 -15.80 -9.81
N GLY A 20 -6.36 -15.90 -9.56
CA GLY A 20 -5.74 -15.60 -8.27
C GLY A 20 -5.40 -14.12 -8.07
N SER A 21 -4.76 -13.80 -6.96
CA SER A 21 -4.38 -12.44 -6.57
C SER A 21 -3.03 -12.41 -5.86
N TYR A 22 -2.20 -11.43 -6.18
CA TYR A 22 -0.97 -11.18 -5.45
C TYR A 22 -1.25 -10.32 -4.23
N GLY A 23 -0.68 -10.69 -3.08
CA GLY A 23 -0.76 -9.96 -1.83
C GLY A 23 0.58 -9.39 -1.41
N LEU A 24 0.58 -8.18 -0.85
CA LEU A 24 1.71 -7.62 -0.12
C LEU A 24 1.26 -7.33 1.31
N VAL A 25 1.97 -7.90 2.29
CA VAL A 25 1.73 -7.67 3.71
C VAL A 25 2.96 -7.05 4.33
N GLN A 26 2.79 -5.92 5.02
CA GLN A 26 3.85 -5.22 5.73
C GLN A 26 3.40 -4.76 7.12
N LYS A 27 4.26 -4.95 8.12
CA LYS A 27 4.05 -4.41 9.47
C LYS A 27 4.84 -3.11 9.58
N TRP A 28 4.14 -2.01 9.84
CA TRP A 28 4.72 -0.70 10.06
C TRP A 28 4.54 -0.28 11.52
N ILE A 29 5.57 0.31 12.12
CA ILE A 29 5.54 0.92 13.45
C ILE A 29 5.65 2.42 13.28
N HIS A 30 4.82 3.19 13.98
CA HIS A 30 4.84 4.65 13.90
C HIS A 30 5.56 5.28 15.09
N ASP A 31 6.31 6.34 14.82
CA ASP A 31 6.79 7.28 15.83
C ASP A 31 5.62 8.21 16.20
N MET A 32 4.90 7.81 17.25
CA MET A 32 3.73 8.54 17.73
C MET A 32 4.11 9.84 18.43
N ASP A 33 5.32 9.96 18.98
CA ASP A 33 5.80 11.20 19.60
C ASP A 33 6.06 12.27 18.53
N LEU A 34 6.77 11.89 17.46
CA LEU A 34 6.99 12.77 16.31
C LEU A 34 5.67 13.22 15.69
N LEU A 35 4.71 12.31 15.50
CA LEU A 35 3.40 12.67 14.96
C LEU A 35 2.62 13.64 15.86
N ARG A 36 2.72 13.49 17.19
CA ARG A 36 2.05 14.39 18.15
C ARG A 36 2.69 15.77 18.20
N SER A 37 4.03 15.85 18.12
CA SER A 37 4.73 17.13 18.17
C SER A 37 4.74 17.88 16.84
N THR A 38 4.45 17.19 15.73
CA THR A 38 4.46 17.80 14.40
C THR A 38 3.13 18.50 14.09
N PRO A 39 3.16 19.78 13.65
CA PRO A 39 1.98 20.50 13.20
C PRO A 39 1.21 19.78 12.08
N ASP A 40 -0.12 19.95 12.06
CA ASP A 40 -0.99 19.30 11.09
C ASP A 40 -0.63 19.64 9.64
N ASP A 41 -0.33 20.91 9.33
CA ASP A 41 0.04 21.33 7.98
C ASP A 41 1.33 20.66 7.46
N VAL A 42 2.25 20.30 8.36
CA VAL A 42 3.47 19.56 8.02
C VAL A 42 3.16 18.09 7.75
N LYS A 43 2.33 17.46 8.59
CA LYS A 43 1.88 16.07 8.38
C LYS A 43 1.08 15.93 7.08
N GLU A 44 0.20 16.90 6.79
CA GLU A 44 -0.55 16.96 5.56
C GLU A 44 0.34 17.03 4.33
N LYS A 45 1.48 17.75 4.39
CA LYS A 45 2.49 17.78 3.32
C LYS A 45 3.20 16.45 3.14
N TRP A 46 3.52 15.74 4.22
CA TRP A 46 4.11 14.39 4.14
C TRP A 46 3.18 13.39 3.47
N ILE A 47 1.87 13.47 3.74
CA ILE A 47 0.88 12.57 3.15
C ILE A 47 0.45 13.05 1.74
N GLY A 48 0.29 14.35 1.54
CA GLY A 48 -0.31 14.96 0.35
C GLY A 48 -1.84 15.11 0.43
N ARG A 49 -2.43 15.04 1.63
CA ARG A 49 -3.88 15.20 1.86
C ARG A 49 -4.14 15.92 3.19
N THR A 50 -5.29 16.59 3.28
CA THR A 50 -5.75 17.20 4.53
C THR A 50 -6.11 16.14 5.57
N ILE A 51 -5.87 16.42 6.86
CA ILE A 51 -6.17 15.49 7.95
C ILE A 51 -7.67 15.39 8.18
N GLU A 52 -8.37 16.53 8.25
CA GLU A 52 -9.78 16.58 8.68
C GLU A 52 -10.73 15.94 7.67
N HIS A 53 -10.49 16.18 6.38
CA HIS A 53 -11.42 15.79 5.32
C HIS A 53 -10.80 14.84 4.28
N SER A 54 -9.51 14.56 4.40
CA SER A 54 -8.78 13.78 3.40
C SER A 54 -8.92 14.35 2.00
N PHE A 55 -8.93 15.67 1.83
CA PHE A 55 -8.89 16.28 0.50
C PHE A 55 -7.46 16.23 -0.05
N GLU A 56 -7.32 15.95 -1.34
CA GLU A 56 -5.99 15.98 -1.96
C GLU A 56 -5.47 17.41 -2.00
N LEU A 57 -4.20 17.60 -1.60
CA LEU A 57 -3.58 18.91 -1.69
C LEU A 57 -3.33 19.27 -3.16
N ARG A 58 -3.56 20.54 -3.50
CA ARG A 58 -3.27 21.09 -4.83
C ARG A 58 -1.77 21.06 -5.10
N ASP A 59 -1.00 21.60 -4.16
CA ASP A 59 0.46 21.68 -4.23
C ASP A 59 1.07 20.60 -3.32
N LYS A 60 1.55 19.52 -3.93
CA LYS A 60 2.15 18.38 -3.24
C LYS A 60 3.65 18.34 -3.49
N SER A 61 4.42 18.05 -2.45
CA SER A 61 5.85 17.72 -2.59
C SER A 61 6.03 16.44 -3.41
N ILE A 62 7.14 16.35 -4.16
CA ILE A 62 7.53 15.14 -4.89
C ILE A 62 7.76 13.94 -3.95
N THR A 63 8.10 14.21 -2.69
CA THR A 63 8.32 13.24 -1.60
C THR A 63 7.04 12.84 -0.88
N SER A 64 5.92 13.52 -1.11
CA SER A 64 4.67 13.21 -0.40
C SER A 64 4.15 11.82 -0.75
N HIS A 65 3.58 11.13 0.23
CA HIS A 65 3.14 9.73 0.08
C HIS A 65 2.22 9.53 -1.13
N ILE A 66 1.22 10.39 -1.30
CA ILE A 66 0.32 10.36 -2.45
C ILE A 66 1.08 10.47 -3.78
N VAL A 67 2.08 11.36 -3.87
CA VAL A 67 2.86 11.49 -5.10
C VAL A 67 3.72 10.26 -5.35
N ARG A 68 4.35 9.67 -4.32
CA ARG A 68 5.15 8.45 -4.48
C ARG A 68 4.31 7.28 -5.01
N VAL A 69 3.11 7.07 -4.47
CA VAL A 69 2.25 5.93 -4.85
C VAL A 69 1.43 6.15 -6.14
N ILE A 70 1.12 7.40 -6.52
CA ILE A 70 0.42 7.71 -7.79
C ILE A 70 1.43 7.87 -8.94
N GLY A 71 2.57 8.49 -8.67
CA GLY A 71 3.63 8.77 -9.62
C GLY A 71 3.53 10.08 -10.37
N THR A 72 2.83 11.06 -9.81
CA THR A 72 2.62 12.39 -10.40
C THR A 72 2.29 13.41 -9.32
N THR A 73 2.73 14.65 -9.51
CA THR A 73 2.34 15.79 -8.66
C THR A 73 1.00 16.39 -9.10
N GLU A 74 0.62 16.19 -10.36
CA GLU A 74 -0.63 16.67 -10.96
C GLU A 74 -1.86 16.12 -10.24
N SER A 75 -2.68 17.03 -9.70
CA SER A 75 -3.90 16.67 -8.97
C SER A 75 -4.96 16.06 -9.88
N GLY A 76 -5.64 15.01 -9.42
CA GLY A 76 -6.74 14.37 -10.14
C GLY A 76 -6.33 13.41 -11.27
N LYS A 77 -5.03 13.26 -11.54
CA LYS A 77 -4.54 12.28 -12.50
C LYS A 77 -4.73 10.85 -11.95
N PRO A 78 -5.22 9.89 -12.75
CA PRO A 78 -5.34 8.51 -12.30
C PRO A 78 -3.95 7.93 -11.99
N PRO A 79 -3.84 7.07 -10.96
CA PRO A 79 -2.58 6.42 -10.65
C PRO A 79 -2.17 5.47 -11.76
N LYS A 80 -0.85 5.39 -12.03
CA LYS A 80 -0.30 4.47 -13.04
C LYS A 80 -0.65 3.02 -12.73
N PHE A 81 -0.59 2.65 -11.46
CA PHE A 81 -0.98 1.34 -10.96
C PHE A 81 -1.99 1.46 -9.82
N ARG A 82 -2.92 0.51 -9.75
CA ARG A 82 -3.95 0.45 -8.71
C ARG A 82 -3.73 -0.80 -7.87
N ILE A 83 -4.07 -0.70 -6.58
CA ILE A 83 -4.08 -1.82 -5.63
C ILE A 83 -5.35 -1.72 -4.78
N VAL A 84 -5.82 -2.85 -4.27
CA VAL A 84 -6.88 -2.89 -3.27
C VAL A 84 -6.25 -3.03 -1.90
N ARG A 85 -6.28 -1.96 -1.09
CA ARG A 85 -5.75 -1.97 0.29
C ARG A 85 -6.84 -2.40 1.27
N GLN A 86 -6.43 -3.17 2.27
CA GLN A 86 -7.26 -3.57 3.41
C GLN A 86 -6.49 -3.37 4.73
N SER A 87 -5.59 -2.38 4.75
CA SER A 87 -4.75 -2.07 5.89
C SER A 87 -5.56 -1.75 7.15
N GLN A 88 -5.06 -2.16 8.30
CA GLN A 88 -5.69 -1.93 9.60
C GLN A 88 -4.68 -1.33 10.60
N PRO A 89 -5.10 -0.38 11.45
CA PRO A 89 -4.29 0.02 12.59
C PRO A 89 -4.14 -1.16 13.57
N TYR A 90 -3.01 -1.23 14.25
CA TYR A 90 -2.79 -2.15 15.36
C TYR A 90 -1.96 -1.47 16.44
N GLY A 91 -1.97 -2.02 17.65
CA GLY A 91 -1.05 -1.60 18.70
C GLY A 91 -1.52 -1.93 20.10
N THR A 92 -0.74 -1.47 21.07
CA THR A 92 -1.07 -1.52 22.50
C THR A 92 -0.89 -0.13 23.12
N LEU A 93 -1.54 0.14 24.26
CA LEU A 93 -1.45 1.46 24.92
C LEU A 93 -0.04 1.81 25.38
N SER A 94 0.72 0.82 25.86
CA SER A 94 2.06 1.02 26.44
C SER A 94 3.19 0.54 25.53
N GLY A 95 2.90 0.15 24.29
CA GLY A 95 3.87 -0.45 23.38
C GLY A 95 3.74 0.09 21.96
N GLU A 96 4.18 -0.71 21.00
CA GLU A 96 4.15 -0.32 19.59
C GLU A 96 2.71 -0.12 19.10
N ALA A 97 2.54 0.89 18.26
CA ALA A 97 1.34 1.10 17.47
C ALA A 97 1.74 1.46 16.04
N GLY A 98 0.91 1.08 15.08
CA GLY A 98 1.17 1.37 13.68
C GLY A 98 0.13 0.82 12.74
N LEU A 99 0.57 0.49 11.52
CA LEU A 99 -0.28 0.01 10.45
C LEU A 99 0.15 -1.39 10.01
N LEU A 100 -0.78 -2.34 10.05
CA LEU A 100 -0.66 -3.58 9.31
C LEU A 100 -1.14 -3.28 7.89
N PHE A 101 -0.20 -3.03 6.99
CA PHE A 101 -0.48 -2.82 5.58
C PHE A 101 -0.75 -4.18 4.92
N ILE A 102 -1.90 -4.31 4.28
CA ILE A 102 -2.21 -5.42 3.40
C ILE A 102 -2.84 -4.89 2.13
N ALA A 103 -2.38 -5.38 0.99
CA ALA A 103 -2.91 -4.98 -0.30
C ALA A 103 -2.90 -6.13 -1.31
N TYR A 104 -3.81 -6.04 -2.28
CA TYR A 104 -4.04 -7.02 -3.33
C TYR A 104 -3.93 -6.38 -4.72
N ALA A 105 -3.38 -7.12 -5.67
CA ALA A 105 -3.25 -6.69 -7.05
C ALA A 105 -3.22 -7.90 -8.00
N ALA A 106 -3.68 -7.68 -9.24
CA ALA A 106 -3.61 -8.68 -10.31
C ALA A 106 -2.16 -8.99 -10.76
N ASN A 107 -1.20 -8.11 -10.44
CA ASN A 107 0.20 -8.24 -10.84
C ASN A 107 1.13 -7.60 -9.78
N ILE A 108 2.25 -8.27 -9.51
CA ILE A 108 3.27 -7.81 -8.55
C ILE A 108 3.91 -6.46 -8.93
N ASN A 109 3.94 -6.12 -10.22
CA ASN A 109 4.51 -4.86 -10.72
C ASN A 109 3.82 -3.63 -10.10
N ASN A 110 2.55 -3.75 -9.70
CA ASN A 110 1.81 -2.67 -9.05
C ASN A 110 2.44 -2.32 -7.70
N PHE A 111 2.91 -3.33 -6.96
CA PHE A 111 3.58 -3.14 -5.68
C PHE A 111 5.02 -2.67 -5.85
N ASN A 112 5.79 -3.30 -6.73
CA ASN A 112 7.18 -2.93 -6.99
C ASN A 112 7.29 -1.46 -7.39
N PHE A 113 6.45 -1.00 -8.33
CA PHE A 113 6.40 0.41 -8.69
C PHE A 113 6.22 1.35 -7.49
N MET A 114 5.31 1.01 -6.57
CA MET A 114 5.06 1.85 -5.39
C MET A 114 6.24 1.76 -4.41
N LEU A 115 6.78 0.58 -4.17
CA LEU A 115 7.89 0.38 -3.23
C LEU A 115 9.21 0.99 -3.72
N ASP A 116 9.55 0.83 -4.99
CA ASP A 116 10.76 1.42 -5.61
C ASP A 116 10.70 2.95 -5.47
N ARG A 117 9.54 3.54 -5.79
CA ARG A 117 9.28 4.97 -5.56
C ARG A 117 9.40 5.34 -4.08
N MET A 118 8.77 4.58 -3.20
CA MET A 118 8.76 4.90 -1.79
C MET A 118 10.16 4.89 -1.17
N THR A 119 11.02 3.96 -1.61
CA THR A 119 12.38 3.75 -1.10
C THR A 119 13.44 4.59 -1.82
N GLY A 120 13.06 5.37 -2.84
CA GLY A 120 13.99 6.15 -3.64
C GLY A 120 14.83 5.31 -4.61
N ASP A 121 14.41 4.07 -4.91
CA ASP A 121 15.01 3.26 -5.97
C ASP A 121 14.47 3.63 -7.37
N THR A 122 14.44 4.94 -7.61
CA THR A 122 14.03 5.57 -8.87
C THR A 122 15.06 6.63 -9.26
N GLU A 123 15.01 7.10 -10.51
CA GLU A 123 15.98 8.08 -11.03
C GLU A 123 16.04 9.38 -10.23
N ASP A 124 14.91 9.81 -9.65
CA ASP A 124 14.84 11.02 -8.80
C ASP A 124 15.53 10.84 -7.44
N ARG A 125 15.77 9.61 -6.99
CA ARG A 125 16.32 9.26 -5.66
C ARG A 125 15.55 9.84 -4.47
N GLU A 126 14.31 10.24 -4.69
CA GLU A 126 13.46 10.84 -3.66
C GLU A 126 12.75 9.74 -2.85
N MET A 127 12.84 9.83 -1.53
CA MET A 127 12.17 8.90 -0.61
C MET A 127 10.80 9.43 -0.19
N ASP A 128 9.92 8.52 0.22
CA ASP A 128 8.60 8.86 0.76
C ASP A 128 8.72 9.50 2.15
N ASP A 129 8.12 10.67 2.32
CA ASP A 129 8.05 11.36 3.60
C ASP A 129 7.30 10.56 4.68
N VAL A 130 6.48 9.56 4.31
CA VAL A 130 5.87 8.63 5.27
C VAL A 130 6.93 7.89 6.09
N MET A 131 8.11 7.66 5.53
CA MET A 131 9.23 6.99 6.22
C MET A 131 9.85 7.85 7.32
N ARG A 132 9.51 9.14 7.41
CA ARG A 132 9.96 10.02 8.50
C ARG A 132 9.41 9.59 9.86
N PHE A 133 8.19 9.07 9.87
CA PHE A 133 7.48 8.71 11.11
C PHE A 133 7.02 7.26 11.13
N SER A 134 7.29 6.48 10.08
CA SER A 134 6.81 5.10 9.97
C SER A 134 7.92 4.19 9.47
N HIS A 135 8.19 3.12 10.21
CA HIS A 135 9.23 2.14 9.89
C HIS A 135 8.62 0.76 9.59
N CYS A 136 8.98 0.18 8.45
CA CYS A 136 8.56 -1.17 8.07
C CYS A 136 9.48 -2.20 8.76
N VAL A 137 8.92 -3.02 9.65
CA VAL A 137 9.69 -4.06 10.37
C VAL A 137 9.63 -5.43 9.71
N THR A 138 8.59 -5.70 8.92
CA THR A 138 8.44 -6.97 8.18
C THR A 138 7.70 -6.71 6.88
N GLY A 139 8.06 -7.41 5.81
CA GLY A 139 7.34 -7.39 4.53
C GLY A 139 7.39 -8.74 3.84
N ASN A 140 6.26 -9.21 3.32
CA ASN A 140 6.17 -10.48 2.60
C ASN A 140 5.23 -10.36 1.40
N TYR A 141 5.61 -10.98 0.29
CA TYR A 141 4.72 -11.24 -0.83
C TYR A 141 4.00 -12.57 -0.66
N TRP A 142 2.75 -12.61 -1.12
CA TRP A 142 1.88 -13.78 -1.11
C TRP A 142 1.23 -13.92 -2.48
N TYR A 143 0.85 -15.15 -2.82
CA TYR A 143 -0.08 -15.43 -3.90
C TYR A 143 -1.29 -16.15 -3.32
N PHE A 144 -2.46 -15.60 -3.56
CA PHE A 144 -3.75 -16.16 -3.19
C PHE A 144 -4.34 -16.82 -4.45
N PRO A 145 -4.31 -18.16 -4.57
CA PRO A 145 -4.80 -18.84 -5.76
C PRO A 145 -6.31 -18.65 -5.93
N SER A 146 -6.80 -18.84 -7.16
CA SER A 146 -8.24 -19.01 -7.37
C SER A 146 -8.75 -20.26 -6.65
N GLU A 147 -10.06 -20.36 -6.45
CA GLU A 147 -10.65 -21.58 -5.86
C GLU A 147 -10.32 -22.84 -6.68
N SER A 148 -10.29 -22.73 -8.02
CA SER A 148 -9.91 -23.84 -8.90
C SER A 148 -8.46 -24.26 -8.68
N GLU A 149 -7.52 -23.29 -8.71
CA GLU A 149 -6.10 -23.57 -8.49
C GLU A 149 -5.83 -24.13 -7.10
N PHE A 150 -6.48 -23.58 -6.08
CA PHE A 150 -6.38 -24.08 -4.71
C PHE A 150 -6.83 -25.53 -4.61
N ASN A 151 -7.98 -25.86 -5.20
CA ASN A 151 -8.49 -27.23 -5.22
C ASN A 151 -7.55 -28.19 -5.93
N ASP A 152 -6.86 -27.75 -6.99
CA ASP A 152 -5.90 -28.58 -7.70
C ASP A 152 -4.59 -28.75 -6.91
N LEU A 153 -4.10 -27.70 -6.22
CA LEU A 153 -2.95 -27.80 -5.31
C LEU A 153 -3.21 -28.80 -4.18
N VAL A 154 -4.38 -28.72 -3.53
CA VAL A 154 -4.72 -29.61 -2.40
C VAL A 154 -4.99 -31.05 -2.86
N LYS A 155 -5.38 -31.28 -4.11
CA LYS A 155 -5.51 -32.64 -4.67
C LYS A 155 -4.16 -33.29 -4.95
N VAL A 156 -3.16 -32.51 -5.40
CA VAL A 156 -1.80 -33.02 -5.61
C VAL A 156 -1.23 -33.57 -4.30
N ASP A 157 -1.50 -32.91 -3.17
CA ASP A 157 -1.10 -33.38 -1.83
C ASP A 157 -1.91 -34.59 -1.32
N ARG A 158 -3.02 -34.97 -2.00
CA ARG A 158 -3.87 -36.12 -1.64
C ARG A 158 -3.66 -37.35 -2.53
N LEU A 159 -2.70 -37.30 -3.45
CA LEU A 159 -2.10 -38.51 -4.01
C LEU A 159 -1.15 -39.08 -2.94
N GLU A 160 -1.72 -39.74 -1.92
CA GLU A 160 -0.99 -40.42 -0.84
C GLU A 160 -0.34 -41.74 -1.32
N PRO A 161 0.60 -42.38 -0.57
CA PRO A 161 1.42 -41.96 0.57
C PRO A 161 2.94 -41.89 0.27
#